data_AF-A0A6P7IU17-F1
#
_entry.id   AF-A0A6P7IU17-F1
#
_cell.length_a   1.000
_cell.length_b   1.000
_cell.length_c   1.000
_cell.angle_alpha   90.00
_cell.angle_beta   90.00
_cell.angle_gamma   90.00
#
_symmetry.space_group_name_H-M   'P 1'
#
loop_
_entity.id
_entity.type
_entity.pdbx_description
1 polymer ?
#
loop_
_entity_poly.entity_id
_entity_poly.type
_entity_poly.pdbx_seq_one_letter_code
_entity_poly.pdbx_strand_id
1 'polypeptide(L)'
;MSNQCFEMELQLHTEKSKRSCSTSDTERDLQDYISEIERVKTIHFNNTLALHRMQMWHAIGEQLKQNDPEADTLKALSERCMALCSNIKQLQQESRILQDQITEIQKKRLEMKRLTHEKMKEMEKIMSKEEHADTERYKAVLEKGQANLEKYRKITAMTQNVFKGILLACKINWLDDPKLRELAMTLEDSPISE
;
A
#
# COMPACT_ATOMS: atom_id res chain seq x y z
N MET A 1 -50.57 9.02 46.26
CA MET A 1 -49.90 10.09 45.48
C MET A 1 -48.50 9.71 44.99
N SER A 2 -47.74 8.83 45.66
CA SER A 2 -46.35 8.49 45.26
C SER A 2 -46.20 7.59 44.03
N ASN A 3 -47.22 6.79 43.66
CA ASN A 3 -47.10 5.82 42.57
C ASN A 3 -47.33 6.43 41.17
N GLN A 4 -48.06 7.55 41.07
CA GLN A 4 -48.29 8.23 39.80
C GLN A 4 -47.04 8.96 39.28
N CYS A 5 -46.16 9.43 40.19
CA CYS A 5 -44.89 10.03 39.78
C CYS A 5 -43.94 8.98 39.18
N PHE A 6 -43.92 7.76 39.71
CA PHE A 6 -43.04 6.70 39.21
C PHE A 6 -43.46 6.17 37.84
N GLU A 7 -44.78 6.01 37.60
CA GLU A 7 -45.29 5.59 36.28
C GLU A 7 -45.10 6.67 35.21
N MET A 8 -45.23 7.95 35.57
CA MET A 8 -45.02 9.07 34.65
C MET A 8 -43.53 9.23 34.28
N GLU A 9 -42.61 8.91 35.20
CA GLU A 9 -41.16 8.92 34.94
C GLU A 9 -40.74 7.75 34.03
N LEU A 10 -41.33 6.57 34.22
CA LEU A 10 -41.16 5.41 33.32
C LEU A 10 -41.72 5.68 31.91
N GLN A 11 -42.89 6.31 31.80
CA GLN A 11 -43.47 6.68 30.50
C GLN A 11 -42.66 7.77 29.79
N LEU A 12 -42.16 8.78 30.51
CA LEU A 12 -41.28 9.82 29.96
C LEU A 12 -39.93 9.26 29.48
N HIS A 13 -39.38 8.25 30.16
CA HIS A 13 -38.19 7.55 29.71
C HIS A 13 -38.46 6.64 28.50
N THR A 14 -39.63 6.00 28.45
CA THR A 14 -40.04 5.14 27.33
C THR A 14 -40.35 5.95 26.05
N GLU A 15 -40.96 7.15 26.18
CA GLU A 15 -41.21 8.06 25.06
C GLU A 15 -39.95 8.80 24.58
N LYS A 16 -39.03 9.16 25.49
CA LYS A 16 -37.73 9.77 25.10
C LYS A 16 -36.75 8.76 24.48
N SER A 17 -36.95 7.46 24.72
CA SER A 17 -36.20 6.36 24.07
C SER A 17 -36.69 6.06 22.64
N LYS A 18 -37.53 6.92 22.06
CA LYS A 18 -37.77 6.94 20.60
C LYS A 18 -36.89 7.96 19.87
N ARG A 19 -35.78 8.37 20.50
CA ARG A 19 -34.62 8.94 19.81
C ARG A 19 -33.81 7.76 19.31
N SER A 20 -33.70 7.60 18.00
CA SER A 20 -32.93 6.57 17.32
C SER A 20 -31.46 6.60 17.77
N CYS A 21 -31.15 5.95 18.89
CA CYS A 21 -29.81 5.46 19.15
C CYS A 21 -29.62 4.33 18.14
N SER A 22 -28.66 4.48 17.24
CA SER A 22 -28.37 3.40 16.30
C SER A 22 -27.96 2.18 17.14
N THR A 23 -28.43 0.99 16.79
CA THR A 23 -28.01 -0.26 17.45
C THR A 23 -26.48 -0.37 17.52
N SER A 24 -25.77 0.23 16.55
CA SER A 24 -24.31 0.31 16.53
C SER A 24 -23.68 1.21 17.61
N ASP A 25 -24.36 2.26 18.06
CA ASP A 25 -23.85 3.13 19.15
C ASP A 25 -23.98 2.42 20.50
N THR A 26 -25.12 1.77 20.73
CA THR A 26 -25.35 0.96 21.95
C THR A 26 -24.43 -0.26 22.03
N GLU A 27 -24.08 -0.86 20.88
CA GLU A 27 -23.18 -2.02 20.81
C GLU A 27 -21.72 -1.61 21.04
N ARG A 28 -21.32 -0.42 20.58
CA ARG A 28 -20.01 0.18 20.89
C ARG A 28 -19.89 0.51 22.38
N ASP A 29 -20.89 1.17 22.94
CA ASP A 29 -20.93 1.51 24.36
C ASP A 29 -20.86 0.24 25.23
N LEU A 30 -21.57 -0.83 24.84
CA LEU A 30 -21.51 -2.13 25.51
C LEU A 30 -20.10 -2.74 25.45
N GLN A 31 -19.44 -2.69 24.30
CA GLN A 31 -18.07 -3.20 24.13
C GLN A 31 -17.06 -2.41 24.99
N ASP A 32 -17.24 -1.09 25.10
CA ASP A 32 -16.43 -0.23 25.94
C ASP A 32 -16.64 -0.56 27.43
N TYR A 33 -17.88 -0.80 27.86
CA TYR A 33 -18.18 -1.25 29.23
C TYR A 33 -17.59 -2.64 29.54
N ILE A 34 -17.66 -3.59 28.61
CA ILE A 34 -17.05 -4.92 28.78
C ILE A 34 -15.53 -4.77 28.94
N SER A 35 -14.90 -3.99 28.07
CA SER A 35 -13.46 -3.74 28.12
C SER A 35 -13.04 -3.08 29.44
N GLU A 36 -13.83 -2.13 29.93
CA GLU A 36 -13.59 -1.45 31.21
C GLU A 36 -13.77 -2.40 32.40
N ILE A 37 -14.78 -3.27 32.39
CA ILE A 37 -14.97 -4.31 33.41
C ILE A 37 -13.79 -5.26 33.44
N GLU A 38 -13.31 -5.74 32.28
CA GLU A 38 -12.14 -6.61 32.19
C GLU A 38 -10.87 -5.93 32.71
N ARG A 39 -10.69 -4.65 32.39
CA ARG A 39 -9.58 -3.82 32.89
C ARG A 39 -9.63 -3.70 34.41
N VAL A 40 -10.77 -3.32 34.98
CA VAL A 40 -10.96 -3.17 36.43
C VAL A 40 -10.76 -4.51 37.14
N LYS A 41 -11.30 -5.61 36.60
CA LYS A 41 -11.11 -6.96 37.14
C LYS A 41 -9.64 -7.36 37.18
N THR A 42 -8.91 -7.08 36.10
CA THR A 42 -7.46 -7.34 36.02
C THR A 42 -6.68 -6.52 37.04
N ILE A 43 -7.01 -5.23 37.19
CA ILE A 43 -6.39 -4.36 38.19
C ILE A 43 -6.66 -4.84 39.61
N HIS A 44 -7.93 -5.15 39.92
CA HIS A 44 -8.31 -5.65 41.23
C HIS A 44 -7.57 -6.96 41.57
N PHE A 45 -7.54 -7.91 40.63
CA PHE A 45 -6.80 -9.16 40.82
C PHE A 45 -5.30 -8.92 41.08
N ASN A 46 -4.66 -8.06 40.29
CA ASN A 46 -3.25 -7.72 40.45
C ASN A 46 -2.96 -7.06 41.80
N ASN A 47 -3.83 -6.14 42.23
CA ASN A 47 -3.70 -5.45 43.52
C ASN A 47 -3.84 -6.43 44.69
N THR A 48 -4.85 -7.31 44.65
CA THR A 48 -5.04 -8.34 45.67
C THR A 48 -3.86 -9.31 45.72
N LEU A 49 -3.35 -9.74 44.56
CA LEU A 49 -2.17 -10.60 44.48
C LEU A 49 -0.92 -9.91 45.06
N ALA A 50 -0.72 -8.62 44.79
CA ALA A 50 0.38 -7.85 45.35
C ALA A 50 0.30 -7.77 46.88
N LEU A 51 -0.89 -7.48 47.42
CA LEU A 51 -1.13 -7.44 48.86
C LEU A 51 -0.85 -8.79 49.52
N HIS A 52 -1.38 -9.89 48.97
CA HIS A 52 -1.13 -11.23 49.49
C HIS A 52 0.36 -11.59 49.50
N ARG A 53 1.10 -11.22 48.45
CA ARG A 53 2.56 -11.43 48.39
C ARG A 53 3.29 -10.62 49.48
N MET A 54 2.90 -9.37 49.70
CA MET A 54 3.48 -8.54 50.77
C MET A 54 3.23 -9.14 52.15
N GLN A 55 2.00 -9.58 52.42
CA GLN A 55 1.63 -10.23 53.68
C GLN A 55 2.40 -11.54 53.90
N MET A 56 2.52 -12.37 52.87
CA MET A 56 3.29 -13.62 52.92
C MET A 56 4.77 -13.36 53.21
N TRP A 57 5.39 -12.40 52.51
CA TRP A 57 6.79 -12.04 52.76
C TRP A 57 7.01 -11.44 54.15
N HIS A 58 6.06 -10.66 54.66
CA HIS A 58 6.10 -10.16 56.03
C HIS A 58 6.08 -11.32 57.04
N ALA A 59 5.16 -12.28 56.88
CA ALA A 59 5.08 -13.45 57.76
C ALA A 59 6.37 -14.29 57.75
N ILE A 60 6.96 -14.52 56.57
CA ILE A 60 8.27 -15.18 56.42
C ILE A 60 9.36 -14.39 57.15
N GLY A 61 9.37 -13.05 57.01
CA GLY A 61 10.32 -12.18 57.67
C GLY A 61 10.24 -12.24 59.20
N GLU A 62 9.04 -12.35 59.77
CA GLU A 62 8.87 -12.54 61.21
C GLU A 62 9.33 -13.92 61.69
N GLN A 63 9.11 -14.99 60.91
CA GLN A 63 9.60 -16.33 61.24
C GLN A 63 11.13 -16.41 61.25
N LEU A 64 11.79 -15.75 60.30
CA LEU A 64 13.26 -15.71 60.23
C LEU A 64 13.90 -15.04 61.46
N LYS A 65 13.16 -14.21 62.22
CA LYS A 65 13.67 -13.59 63.45
C LYS A 65 13.72 -14.55 64.64
N GLN A 66 13.02 -15.69 64.58
CA GLN A 66 12.79 -16.54 65.76
C GLN A 66 13.94 -17.50 66.11
N ASN A 67 15.10 -17.48 65.44
CA ASN A 67 16.27 -18.34 65.74
C ASN A 67 15.92 -19.84 65.90
N ASP A 68 14.99 -20.33 65.09
CA ASP A 68 14.60 -21.74 64.99
C ASP A 68 15.60 -22.49 64.08
N PRO A 69 15.95 -23.78 64.33
CA PRO A 69 16.66 -24.62 63.37
C PRO A 69 16.08 -24.61 61.93
N GLU A 70 14.79 -24.33 61.74
CA GLU A 70 14.19 -24.19 60.40
C GLU A 70 14.52 -22.86 59.70
N ALA A 71 14.96 -21.83 60.45
CA ALA A 71 15.20 -20.48 59.92
C ALA A 71 16.30 -20.43 58.86
N ASP A 72 17.37 -21.22 58.99
CA ASP A 72 18.47 -21.27 58.02
C ASP A 72 18.01 -21.84 56.67
N THR A 73 17.14 -22.85 56.69
CA THR A 73 16.59 -23.44 55.46
C THR A 73 15.62 -22.48 54.76
N LEU A 74 14.79 -21.78 55.54
CA LEU A 74 13.89 -20.74 55.03
C LEU A 74 14.66 -19.55 54.43
N LYS A 75 15.79 -19.17 55.03
CA LYS A 75 16.67 -18.12 54.52
C LYS A 75 17.28 -18.50 53.17
N ALA A 76 17.84 -19.70 53.05
CA ALA A 76 18.40 -20.19 51.79
C ALA A 76 17.33 -20.27 50.68
N LEU A 77 16.11 -20.68 51.02
CA LEU A 77 14.98 -20.69 50.09
C LEU A 77 14.62 -19.28 49.63
N SER A 78 14.53 -18.32 50.56
CA SER A 78 14.24 -16.92 50.28
C SER A 78 15.26 -16.29 49.32
N GLU A 79 16.55 -16.51 49.58
CA GLU A 79 17.64 -16.06 48.70
C GLU A 79 17.52 -16.64 47.29
N ARG A 80 17.22 -17.94 47.17
CA ARG A 80 16.98 -18.60 45.88
C ARG A 80 15.76 -18.01 45.16
N CYS A 81 14.66 -17.76 45.87
CA CYS A 81 13.47 -17.11 45.30
C CYS A 81 13.79 -15.71 44.78
N MET A 82 14.58 -14.92 45.52
CA MET A 82 15.00 -13.58 45.09
C MET A 82 15.89 -13.62 43.85
N ALA A 83 16.83 -14.55 43.78
CA ALA A 83 17.65 -14.77 42.59
C ALA A 83 16.78 -15.15 41.37
N LEU A 84 15.82 -16.07 41.54
CA LEU A 84 14.89 -16.46 40.48
C LEU A 84 14.03 -15.28 40.00
N CYS A 85 13.46 -14.50 40.93
CA CYS A 85 12.69 -13.31 40.60
C CYS A 85 13.51 -12.27 39.82
N SER A 86 14.79 -12.13 40.18
CA SER A 86 15.70 -11.21 39.49
C SER A 86 15.97 -11.67 38.05
N ASN A 87 16.21 -12.97 37.85
CA ASN A 87 16.40 -13.57 36.53
C ASN A 87 15.12 -13.45 35.67
N ILE A 88 13.95 -13.72 36.25
CA ILE A 88 12.66 -13.56 35.56
C ILE A 88 12.48 -12.11 35.12
N LYS A 89 12.76 -11.15 36.00
CA LYS A 89 12.66 -9.71 35.68
C LYS A 89 13.60 -9.33 34.54
N GLN A 90 14.82 -9.84 34.54
CA GLN A 90 15.79 -9.61 33.47
C GLN A 90 15.28 -10.17 32.13
N LEU A 91 14.85 -11.43 32.09
CA LEU A 91 14.31 -12.05 30.87
C LEU A 91 13.06 -11.32 30.35
N GLN A 92 12.18 -10.87 31.24
CA GLN A 92 11.02 -10.06 30.87
C GLN A 92 11.44 -8.72 30.25
N GLN A 93 12.49 -8.08 30.79
CA GLN A 93 13.00 -6.83 30.24
C GLN A 93 13.62 -7.04 28.85
N GLU A 94 14.44 -8.07 28.69
CA GLU A 94 15.05 -8.45 27.40
C GLU A 94 13.96 -8.77 26.36
N SER A 95 12.93 -9.52 26.75
CA SER A 95 11.80 -9.84 25.88
C SER A 95 11.04 -8.59 25.42
N ARG A 96 10.82 -7.60 26.30
CA ARG A 96 10.20 -6.32 25.94
C ARG A 96 11.05 -5.55 24.93
N ILE A 97 12.36 -5.45 25.17
CA ILE A 97 13.29 -4.78 24.26
C ILE A 97 13.26 -5.44 22.87
N LEU A 98 13.30 -6.77 22.81
CA LEU A 98 13.21 -7.50 21.54
C LEU A 98 11.87 -7.26 20.84
N GLN A 99 10.77 -7.20 21.58
CA GLN A 99 9.45 -6.95 21.02
C GLN A 99 9.32 -5.52 20.45
N ASP A 100 9.91 -4.54 21.12
CA ASP A 100 10.00 -3.17 20.62
C ASP A 100 10.82 -3.10 19.33
N GLN A 101 11.96 -3.80 19.28
CA GLN A 101 12.81 -3.88 18.08
C GLN A 101 12.07 -4.55 16.91
N ILE A 102 11.34 -5.64 17.15
CA ILE A 102 10.52 -6.31 16.13
C ILE A 102 9.48 -5.33 15.57
N THR A 103 8.80 -4.60 16.46
CA THR A 103 7.76 -3.63 16.08
C THR A 103 8.36 -2.52 15.21
N GLU A 104 9.53 -2.00 15.57
CA GLU A 104 10.22 -0.97 14.78
C GLU A 104 10.67 -1.48 13.41
N ILE A 105 11.17 -2.72 13.34
CA ILE A 105 11.52 -3.37 12.06
C ILE A 105 10.28 -3.54 11.18
N GLN A 106 9.14 -3.95 11.75
CA GLN A 106 7.88 -4.09 11.01
C GLN A 106 7.41 -2.74 10.45
N LYS A 107 7.51 -1.66 11.25
CA LYS A 107 7.19 -0.30 10.81
C LYS A 107 8.07 0.13 9.64
N LYS A 108 9.39 -0.06 9.74
CA LYS A 108 10.34 0.24 8.64
C LYS A 108 10.05 -0.57 7.39
N ARG A 109 9.72 -1.85 7.53
CA ARG A 109 9.35 -2.72 6.40
C ARG A 109 8.10 -2.21 5.69
N LEU A 110 7.08 -1.80 6.44
CA LEU A 110 5.84 -1.27 5.87
C LEU A 110 6.10 0.03 5.10
N GLU A 111 6.91 0.93 5.67
CA GLU A 111 7.28 2.18 5.02
C GLU A 111 8.09 1.95 3.73
N MET A 112 9.06 1.03 3.75
CA MET A 112 9.79 0.65 2.54
C MET A 112 8.84 0.10 1.47
N LYS A 113 7.87 -0.76 1.84
CA LYS A 113 6.88 -1.30 0.91
C LYS A 113 6.04 -0.19 0.27
N ARG A 114 5.64 0.82 1.05
CA ARG A 114 4.93 2.01 0.55
C ARG A 114 5.77 2.77 -0.46
N LEU A 115 7.02 3.08 -0.11
CA LEU A 115 7.96 3.80 -0.99
C LEU A 115 8.26 3.04 -2.28
N THR A 116 8.46 1.72 -2.21
CA THR A 116 8.65 0.88 -3.41
C THR A 116 7.45 0.96 -4.34
N HIS A 117 6.23 0.89 -3.80
CA HIS A 117 5.02 0.99 -4.60
C HIS A 117 4.88 2.37 -5.28
N GLU A 118 5.18 3.45 -4.56
CA GLU A 118 5.17 4.81 -5.12
C GLU A 118 6.19 4.96 -6.25
N LYS A 119 7.40 4.43 -6.07
CA LYS A 119 8.45 4.48 -7.09
C LYS A 119 8.13 3.64 -8.32
N MET A 120 7.53 2.46 -8.15
CA MET A 120 7.03 1.66 -9.27
C MET A 120 5.96 2.42 -10.07
N LYS A 121 5.02 3.08 -9.39
CA LYS A 121 3.98 3.89 -10.04
C LYS A 121 4.56 5.09 -10.79
N GLU A 122 5.57 5.74 -10.22
CA GLU A 122 6.30 6.83 -10.89
C GLU A 122 7.02 6.33 -12.15
N MET A 123 7.70 5.19 -12.06
CA MET A 123 8.39 4.57 -13.20
C MET A 123 7.42 4.20 -14.33
N GLU A 124 6.29 3.57 -14.01
CA GLU A 124 5.25 3.22 -14.99
C GLU A 124 4.67 4.47 -15.69
N LYS A 125 4.48 5.56 -14.93
CA LYS A 125 4.03 6.85 -15.48
C LYS A 125 5.07 7.50 -16.40
N ILE A 126 6.36 7.34 -16.12
CA ILE A 126 7.43 7.86 -16.99
C ILE A 126 7.50 7.03 -18.27
N MET A 127 7.53 5.70 -18.15
CA MET A 127 7.58 4.78 -19.29
C MET A 127 6.42 5.00 -20.26
N SER A 128 5.19 5.06 -19.75
CA SER A 128 4.01 5.31 -20.59
C SER A 128 4.07 6.66 -21.32
N LYS A 129 4.58 7.72 -20.68
CA LYS A 129 4.73 9.03 -21.34
C LYS A 129 5.78 9.00 -22.44
N GLU A 130 6.90 8.32 -22.23
CA GLU A 130 7.99 8.23 -23.19
C GLU A 130 7.55 7.40 -24.41
N GLU A 131 6.90 6.26 -24.20
CA GLU A 131 6.37 5.40 -25.25
C GLU A 131 5.30 6.11 -26.10
N HIS A 132 4.39 6.86 -25.47
CA HIS A 132 3.43 7.70 -26.19
C HIS A 132 4.10 8.83 -26.98
N ALA A 133 5.08 9.52 -26.39
CA ALA A 133 5.78 10.62 -27.07
C ALA A 133 6.57 10.14 -28.30
N ASP A 134 7.23 8.99 -28.19
CA ASP A 134 7.99 8.42 -29.29
C ASP A 134 7.08 7.89 -30.39
N THR A 135 5.98 7.21 -30.03
CA THR A 135 5.01 6.71 -31.02
C THR A 135 4.40 7.85 -31.84
N GLU A 136 3.96 8.93 -31.19
CA GLU A 136 3.40 10.10 -31.89
C GLU A 136 4.43 10.81 -32.77
N ARG A 137 5.69 10.93 -32.32
CA ARG A 137 6.78 11.51 -33.12
C ARG A 137 7.09 10.66 -34.35
N TYR A 138 7.22 9.34 -34.18
CA TYR A 138 7.48 8.43 -35.29
C TYR A 138 6.35 8.46 -36.32
N LYS A 139 5.09 8.45 -35.85
CA LYS A 139 3.91 8.56 -36.72
C LYS A 139 3.91 9.85 -37.53
N ALA A 140 4.15 10.99 -36.88
CA ALA A 140 4.17 12.29 -37.56
C ALA A 140 5.28 12.39 -38.63
N VAL A 141 6.47 11.83 -38.37
CA VAL A 141 7.56 11.77 -39.35
C VAL A 141 7.19 10.88 -40.52
N LEU A 142 6.57 9.73 -40.26
CA LEU A 142 6.15 8.77 -41.30
C LEU A 142 5.06 9.35 -42.20
N GLU A 143 4.03 9.97 -41.62
CA GLU A 143 2.96 10.64 -42.38
C GLU A 143 3.51 11.77 -43.26
N LYS A 144 4.44 12.59 -42.72
CA LYS A 144 5.11 13.63 -43.50
C LYS A 144 5.97 13.04 -44.63
N GLY A 145 6.66 11.94 -44.38
CA GLY A 145 7.43 11.21 -45.37
C GLY A 145 6.55 10.69 -46.52
N GLN A 146 5.43 10.05 -46.19
CA GLN A 146 4.45 9.56 -47.16
C GLN A 146 3.84 10.71 -47.99
N ALA A 147 3.45 11.81 -47.35
CA ALA A 147 2.91 12.98 -48.06
C ALA A 147 3.91 13.59 -49.05
N ASN A 148 5.19 13.66 -48.65
CA ASN A 148 6.26 14.13 -49.52
C ASN A 148 6.50 13.17 -50.69
N LEU A 149 6.52 11.87 -50.43
CA LEU A 149 6.73 10.84 -51.46
C LEU A 149 5.61 10.88 -52.50
N GLU A 150 4.35 10.99 -52.06
CA GLU A 150 3.19 11.12 -52.94
C GLU A 150 3.23 12.40 -53.78
N LYS A 151 3.68 13.52 -53.18
CA LYS A 151 3.89 14.78 -53.92
C LYS A 151 4.94 14.61 -55.02
N TYR A 152 6.10 14.04 -54.71
CA TYR A 152 7.15 13.84 -55.71
C TYR A 152 6.73 12.84 -56.79
N ARG A 153 5.99 11.78 -56.42
CA ARG A 153 5.42 10.83 -57.37
C ARG A 153 4.54 11.53 -58.42
N LYS A 154 3.63 12.40 -57.96
CA LYS A 154 2.76 13.19 -58.86
C LYS A 154 3.57 14.10 -59.80
N ILE A 155 4.58 14.79 -59.27
CA ILE A 155 5.45 15.66 -60.07
C ILE A 155 6.20 14.86 -61.13
N THR A 156 6.78 13.70 -60.77
CA THR A 156 7.50 12.85 -61.72
C THR A 156 6.56 12.33 -62.80
N ALA A 157 5.35 11.87 -62.44
CA ALA A 157 4.35 11.43 -63.40
C ALA A 157 3.94 12.54 -64.38
N MET A 158 3.68 13.75 -63.88
CA MET A 158 3.39 14.92 -64.72
C MET A 158 4.55 15.25 -65.65
N THR A 159 5.77 15.24 -65.14
CA THR A 159 7.00 15.55 -65.91
C THR A 159 7.19 14.53 -67.03
N GLN A 160 7.02 13.24 -66.75
CA GLN A 160 7.09 12.18 -67.76
C GLN A 160 5.99 12.32 -68.81
N ASN A 161 4.76 12.65 -68.42
CA ASN A 161 3.66 12.86 -69.37
C ASN A 161 3.95 14.05 -70.32
N VAL A 162 4.49 15.15 -69.80
CA VAL A 162 4.94 16.28 -70.61
C VAL A 162 6.06 15.86 -71.58
N PHE A 163 7.05 15.11 -71.09
CA PHE A 163 8.16 14.61 -71.91
C PHE A 163 7.68 13.68 -73.05
N LYS A 164 6.78 12.73 -72.75
CA LYS A 164 6.12 11.88 -73.76
C LYS A 164 5.41 12.73 -74.83
N GLY A 165 4.67 13.76 -74.40
CA GLY A 165 4.00 14.68 -75.32
C GLY A 165 4.96 15.42 -76.26
N ILE A 166 6.12 15.87 -75.75
CA ILE A 166 7.15 16.53 -76.55
C ILE A 166 7.77 15.56 -77.56
N LEU A 167 8.15 14.34 -77.13
CA LEU A 167 8.72 13.32 -78.03
C LEU A 167 7.78 13.00 -79.20
N LEU A 168 6.48 12.86 -78.91
CA LEU A 168 5.44 12.64 -79.91
C LEU A 168 5.31 13.82 -80.89
N ALA A 169 5.27 15.06 -80.37
CA ALA A 169 5.14 16.26 -81.20
C ALA A 169 6.36 16.47 -82.12
N CYS A 170 7.56 16.17 -81.64
CA CYS A 170 8.80 16.28 -82.40
C CYS A 170 9.04 15.10 -83.38
N LYS A 171 8.16 14.09 -83.41
CA LYS A 171 8.31 12.87 -84.24
C LYS A 171 9.66 12.16 -84.06
N ILE A 172 10.23 12.23 -82.85
CA ILE A 172 11.47 11.52 -82.52
C ILE A 172 11.13 10.03 -82.41
N ASN A 173 11.86 9.16 -83.10
CA ASN A 173 11.69 7.71 -82.99
C ASN A 173 12.32 7.18 -81.69
N TRP A 174 11.69 7.52 -80.57
CA TRP A 174 12.17 7.22 -79.22
C TRP A 174 12.06 5.72 -78.86
N LEU A 175 11.34 4.93 -79.65
CA LEU A 175 11.18 3.49 -79.45
C LEU A 175 12.50 2.73 -79.72
N ASP A 176 13.30 3.24 -80.66
CA ASP A 176 14.57 2.64 -81.09
C ASP A 176 15.78 3.13 -80.29
N ASP A 177 15.63 4.19 -79.48
CA ASP A 177 16.65 4.63 -78.52
C ASP A 177 16.34 4.04 -77.14
N PRO A 178 17.15 3.08 -76.65
CA PRO A 178 16.91 2.43 -75.37
C PRO A 178 16.86 3.40 -74.18
N LYS A 179 17.62 4.50 -74.22
CA LYS A 179 17.68 5.49 -73.13
C LYS A 179 16.43 6.38 -73.12
N LEU A 180 15.94 6.77 -74.29
CA LEU A 180 14.69 7.54 -74.39
C LEU A 180 13.48 6.66 -74.06
N ARG A 181 13.51 5.39 -74.46
CA ARG A 181 12.49 4.41 -74.08
C ARG A 181 12.45 4.20 -72.58
N GLU A 182 13.59 4.05 -71.92
CA GLU A 182 13.67 3.91 -70.45
C GLU A 182 13.11 5.15 -69.74
N LEU A 183 13.50 6.37 -70.16
CA LEU A 183 13.01 7.63 -69.59
C LEU A 183 11.50 7.85 -69.83
N ALA A 184 10.97 7.37 -70.95
CA ALA A 184 9.54 7.43 -71.24
C ALA A 184 8.73 6.36 -70.48
N MET A 185 9.28 5.16 -70.25
CA MET A 185 8.55 4.02 -69.68
C MET A 185 8.67 3.86 -68.15
N THR A 186 9.52 4.63 -67.47
CA THR A 186 9.95 4.39 -66.07
C THR A 186 8.86 4.53 -64.98
N LEU A 187 7.60 4.84 -65.30
CA LEU A 187 6.49 4.83 -64.31
C LEU A 187 5.30 3.93 -64.66
N GLU A 188 5.32 3.19 -65.77
CA GLU A 188 4.23 2.23 -66.03
C GLU A 188 4.28 1.04 -65.05
N ASP A 189 5.45 0.73 -64.48
CA ASP A 189 5.65 -0.40 -63.55
C ASP A 189 6.46 -0.01 -62.29
N SER A 190 5.93 0.85 -61.42
CA SER A 190 6.41 0.90 -60.02
C SER A 190 5.41 0.19 -59.11
N PRO A 191 5.59 -1.12 -58.84
CA PRO A 191 4.76 -1.83 -57.89
C PRO A 191 5.25 -1.50 -56.49
N ILE A 192 4.41 -0.82 -55.73
CA ILE A 192 4.32 -1.10 -54.29
C ILE A 192 2.83 -1.21 -54.02
N SER A 193 2.32 -2.43 -54.23
CA SER A 193 1.07 -2.89 -53.63
C SER A 193 1.24 -2.89 -52.12
N GLU A 194 0.12 -2.65 -51.44
CA GLU A 194 -0.11 -2.65 -49.98
C GLU A 194 0.77 -3.58 -49.14
#